data_AF-C9JCZ8-F1
#
_entry.id   AF-C9JCZ8-F1
#
_cell.length_a   1.000
_cell.length_b   1.000
_cell.length_c   1.000
_cell.angle_alpha   90.00
_cell.angle_beta   90.00
_cell.angle_gamma   90.00
#
_symmetry.space_group_name_H-M   'P 1'
#
loop_
_entity.id
_entity.type
_entity.pdbx_description
1 polymer ?
#
loop_
_entity_poly.entity_id
_entity_poly.type
_entity_poly.pdbx_seq_one_letter_code
_entity_poly.pdbx_strand_id
1 'polypeptide(L)'
;MARLHEHLKYFVNMKISTDKSWQGVTIYFSGHETPGEGEHKIMEFIRSEKAKPDHDPNTRHCLYGLDADLIMLGLTSHEAHFSLLREEVRFGGKKTQRVCAPEETTFHLLHLSLMREYIDYEFSVLKEKITFKYDIERIIDDWILMGFLVGNDFIPHLPHLHINH
;
A
#
# COMPACT_ATOMS: atom_id res chain seq x y z
N MET A 1 5.28 -13.83 19.82
CA MET A 1 5.64 -12.50 19.27
C MET A 1 6.83 -11.87 19.98
N ALA A 2 6.92 -11.86 21.31
CA ALA A 2 8.08 -11.32 22.04
C ALA A 2 9.46 -11.83 21.58
N ARG A 3 9.63 -13.15 21.41
CA ARG A 3 10.91 -13.71 20.91
C ARG A 3 11.25 -13.28 19.49
N LEU A 4 10.24 -13.26 18.60
CA LEU A 4 10.42 -12.81 17.21
C LEU A 4 10.88 -11.35 17.16
N HIS A 5 10.27 -10.51 17.99
CA HIS A 5 10.61 -9.10 18.13
C HIS A 5 12.08 -8.88 18.51
N GLU A 6 12.57 -9.56 19.53
CA GLU A 6 13.97 -9.48 19.94
C GLU A 6 14.93 -9.98 18.86
N HIS A 7 14.58 -11.07 18.18
CA HIS A 7 15.39 -11.58 17.07
C HIS A 7 15.41 -10.64 15.86
N LEU A 8 14.30 -9.96 15.54
CA LEU A 8 14.25 -8.96 14.48
C LEU A 8 15.06 -7.71 14.84
N LYS A 9 14.95 -7.22 16.08
CA LYS A 9 15.81 -6.11 16.57
C LYS A 9 17.29 -6.46 16.46
N TYR A 10 17.67 -7.65 16.91
CA TYR A 10 19.04 -8.14 16.76
C TYR A 10 19.46 -8.24 15.29
N PHE A 11 18.61 -8.80 14.42
CA PHE A 11 18.88 -8.93 12.99
C PHE A 11 19.12 -7.57 12.32
N VAL A 12 18.27 -6.58 12.58
CA VAL A 12 18.41 -5.23 12.03
C VAL A 12 19.73 -4.59 12.49
N ASN A 13 20.04 -4.67 13.79
CA ASN A 13 21.30 -4.12 14.32
C ASN A 13 22.53 -4.82 13.73
N MET A 14 22.47 -6.14 13.59
CA MET A 14 23.51 -6.92 12.93
C MET A 14 23.69 -6.49 11.47
N LYS A 15 22.58 -6.31 10.73
CA LYS A 15 22.61 -5.89 9.32
C LYS A 15 23.22 -4.49 9.15
N ILE A 16 22.81 -3.51 9.95
CA ILE A 16 23.41 -2.16 9.92
C ILE A 16 24.93 -2.23 10.16
N SER A 17 25.37 -3.11 11.07
CA SER A 17 26.78 -3.24 11.44
C SER A 17 27.64 -3.97 10.41
N THR A 18 27.05 -4.90 9.65
CA THR A 18 27.80 -5.84 8.80
C THR A 18 27.61 -5.61 7.30
N ASP A 19 26.48 -5.04 6.90
CA ASP A 19 26.07 -4.89 5.51
C ASP A 19 26.04 -3.41 5.11
N LYS A 20 26.89 -3.03 4.16
CA LYS A 20 26.99 -1.64 3.68
C LYS A 20 25.69 -1.13 3.06
N SER A 21 24.84 -2.01 2.52
CA SER A 21 23.57 -1.61 1.91
C SER A 21 22.54 -1.14 2.94
N TRP A 22 22.73 -1.49 4.22
CA TRP A 22 21.88 -1.07 5.34
C TRP A 22 22.44 0.18 6.05
N GLN A 23 23.56 0.73 5.57
CA GLN A 23 24.18 1.94 6.12
C GLN A 23 23.73 3.17 5.33
N GLY A 24 23.46 4.28 6.02
CA GLY A 24 22.99 5.52 5.40
C GLY A 24 21.47 5.57 5.11
N VAL A 25 20.72 4.56 5.53
CA VAL A 25 19.25 4.56 5.53
C VAL A 25 18.71 4.66 6.96
N THR A 26 17.59 5.36 7.13
CA THR A 26 16.90 5.43 8.41
C THR A 26 15.93 4.26 8.52
N ILE A 27 16.08 3.43 9.55
CA ILE A 27 15.28 2.22 9.73
C ILE A 27 14.36 2.39 10.93
N TYR A 28 13.07 2.26 10.69
CA TYR A 28 12.04 2.26 11.72
C TYR A 28 11.50 0.84 11.91
N PHE A 29 11.46 0.37 13.15
CA PHE A 29 10.89 -0.93 13.49
C PHE A 29 9.75 -0.76 14.49
N SER A 30 8.52 -0.97 14.04
CA SER A 30 7.32 -0.89 14.88
C SER A 30 6.71 -2.29 15.05
N GLY A 31 7.13 -2.98 16.12
CA GLY A 31 6.68 -4.34 16.42
C GLY A 31 5.30 -4.42 17.11
N HIS A 32 5.05 -5.58 17.71
CA HIS A 32 3.83 -5.89 18.46
C HIS A 32 3.68 -5.13 19.78
N GLU A 33 4.74 -4.45 20.25
CA GLU A 33 4.71 -3.62 21.46
C GLU A 33 3.87 -2.35 21.27
N THR A 34 3.72 -1.89 20.03
CA THR A 34 2.87 -0.76 19.65
C THR A 34 1.49 -1.29 19.23
N PRO A 35 0.37 -0.77 19.75
CA PRO A 35 -0.97 -1.14 19.28
C PRO A 35 -1.22 -0.77 17.81
N GLY A 36 -2.12 -1.49 17.15
CA GLY A 36 -2.55 -1.20 15.78
C GLY A 36 -2.02 -2.19 14.73
N GLU A 37 -2.77 -2.29 13.64
CA GLU A 37 -2.45 -3.13 12.48
C GLU A 37 -1.29 -2.55 11.68
N GLY A 38 -0.54 -3.42 10.99
CA GLY A 38 0.70 -3.03 10.30
C GLY A 38 0.46 -1.96 9.23
N GLU A 39 -0.55 -2.16 8.39
CA GLU A 39 -0.92 -1.21 7.33
C GLU A 39 -1.36 0.16 7.87
N HIS A 40 -2.15 0.17 8.95
CA HIS A 40 -2.62 1.41 9.57
C HIS A 40 -1.48 2.18 10.24
N LYS A 41 -0.51 1.49 10.86
CA LYS A 41 0.71 2.13 11.39
C LYS A 41 1.56 2.75 10.28
N ILE A 42 1.67 2.09 9.14
CA ILE A 42 2.38 2.63 7.98
C ILE A 42 1.68 3.89 7.47
N MET A 43 0.35 3.85 7.33
CA MET A 43 -0.42 5.02 6.89
C MET A 43 -0.36 6.17 7.89
N GLU A 44 -0.35 5.88 9.19
CA GLU A 44 -0.10 6.88 10.24
C GLU A 44 1.28 7.50 10.11
N PHE A 45 2.32 6.68 9.88
CA PHE A 45 3.68 7.17 9.65
C PHE A 45 3.74 8.10 8.44
N ILE A 46 3.19 7.70 7.28
CA ILE A 46 3.16 8.52 6.06
C ILE A 46 2.46 9.86 6.32
N ARG A 47 1.29 9.85 6.98
CA ARG A 47 0.59 11.09 7.34
C ARG A 47 1.43 11.98 8.25
N SER A 48 2.14 11.39 9.21
CA SER A 48 3.00 12.14 10.14
C SER A 48 4.21 12.76 9.44
N GLU A 49 4.83 12.06 8.49
CA GLU A 49 5.94 12.59 7.68
C GLU A 49 5.46 13.70 6.77
N LYS A 50 4.29 13.54 6.13
CA LYS A 50 3.70 14.54 5.23
C LYS A 50 3.29 15.82 5.94
N ALA A 51 2.95 15.74 7.23
CA ALA A 51 2.61 16.90 8.05
C ALA A 51 3.83 17.75 8.46
N LYS A 52 5.06 17.26 8.27
CA LYS A 52 6.26 18.01 8.61
C LYS A 52 6.49 19.16 7.62
N PRO A 53 7.01 20.31 8.08
CA PRO A 53 7.22 21.48 7.23
C PRO A 53 8.31 21.29 6.17
N ASP A 54 9.22 20.34 6.35
CA ASP A 54 10.33 20.01 5.46
C ASP A 54 10.06 18.79 4.57
N HIS A 55 8.82 18.28 4.56
CA HIS A 55 8.43 17.16 3.71
C HIS A 55 8.61 17.50 2.22
N ASP A 56 9.31 16.63 1.48
CA ASP A 56 9.41 16.72 0.03
C ASP A 56 8.16 16.11 -0.63
N PRO A 57 7.33 16.90 -1.33
CA PRO A 57 6.14 16.40 -2.01
C PRO A 57 6.42 15.38 -3.12
N ASN A 58 7.68 15.24 -3.55
CA ASN A 58 8.11 14.27 -4.55
C ASN A 58 8.73 13.02 -3.93
N THR A 59 8.54 12.81 -2.62
CA THR A 59 8.94 11.57 -1.94
C THR A 59 8.30 10.38 -2.65
N ARG A 60 9.12 9.35 -2.95
CA ARG A 60 8.70 8.16 -3.69
C ARG A 60 8.48 7.01 -2.71
N HIS A 61 7.24 6.58 -2.59
CA HIS A 61 6.82 5.52 -1.68
C HIS A 61 6.74 4.18 -2.40
N CYS A 62 7.29 3.13 -1.80
CA CYS A 62 7.11 1.75 -2.21
C CYS A 62 6.64 0.93 -1.01
N LEU A 63 5.44 0.36 -1.09
CA LEU A 63 4.87 -0.46 -0.03
C LEU A 63 4.75 -1.91 -0.50
N TYR A 64 5.27 -2.82 0.29
CA TYR A 64 5.21 -4.25 0.01
C TYR A 64 3.98 -4.89 0.67
N GLY A 65 3.22 -5.68 -0.08
CA GLY A 65 2.14 -6.51 0.46
C GLY A 65 1.22 -7.08 -0.61
N LEU A 66 0.46 -8.12 -0.25
CA LEU A 66 -0.44 -8.83 -1.16
C LEU A 66 -1.90 -8.39 -1.06
N ASP A 67 -2.27 -7.68 0.00
CA ASP A 67 -3.67 -7.33 0.26
C ASP A 67 -4.15 -6.23 -0.67
N ALA A 68 -5.42 -6.31 -1.07
CA ALA A 68 -6.03 -5.33 -1.97
C ALA A 68 -6.28 -3.98 -1.26
N ASP A 69 -6.45 -4.00 0.06
CA ASP A 69 -6.68 -2.80 0.88
C ASP A 69 -5.49 -1.84 0.81
N LEU A 70 -4.28 -2.34 0.57
CA LEU A 70 -3.10 -1.51 0.38
C LEU A 70 -3.19 -0.60 -0.86
N ILE A 71 -3.99 -0.98 -1.87
CA ILE A 71 -4.28 -0.12 -3.03
C ILE A 71 -5.12 1.08 -2.57
N MET A 72 -6.19 0.81 -1.84
CA MET A 72 -7.08 1.85 -1.32
C MET A 72 -6.33 2.76 -0.35
N LEU A 73 -5.62 2.19 0.62
CA LEU A 73 -4.82 2.93 1.59
C LEU A 73 -3.71 3.74 0.89
N GLY A 74 -3.03 3.17 -0.11
CA GLY A 74 -2.03 3.90 -0.89
C GLY A 74 -2.63 5.11 -1.62
N LEU A 75 -3.84 4.98 -2.19
CA LEU A 75 -4.55 6.10 -2.82
C LEU A 75 -4.99 7.16 -1.80
N THR A 76 -5.47 6.77 -0.59
CA THR A 76 -5.85 7.72 0.48
C THR A 76 -4.69 8.59 0.98
N SER A 77 -3.44 8.19 0.73
CA SER A 77 -2.29 9.03 1.09
C SER A 77 -2.22 10.31 0.25
N HIS A 78 -2.84 10.30 -0.93
CA HIS A 78 -2.73 11.31 -1.98
C HIS A 78 -1.29 11.61 -2.41
N GLU A 79 -0.33 10.73 -2.13
CA GLU A 79 1.05 10.87 -2.61
C GLU A 79 1.16 10.68 -4.13
N ALA A 80 1.86 11.58 -4.80
CA ALA A 80 1.99 11.57 -6.26
C ALA A 80 2.79 10.35 -6.77
N HIS A 81 3.81 9.94 -6.00
CA HIS A 81 4.71 8.86 -6.38
C HIS A 81 4.60 7.68 -5.41
N PHE A 82 3.57 6.87 -5.60
CA PHE A 82 3.33 5.69 -4.77
C PHE A 82 3.28 4.42 -5.63
N SER A 83 4.00 3.38 -5.23
CA SER A 83 3.97 2.06 -5.87
C SER A 83 3.80 0.93 -4.84
N LEU A 84 3.19 -0.17 -5.28
CA LEU A 84 3.02 -1.38 -4.48
C LEU A 84 3.85 -2.52 -5.08
N LEU A 85 4.73 -3.10 -4.26
CA LEU A 85 5.50 -4.29 -4.64
C LEU A 85 4.76 -5.54 -4.16
N ARG A 86 4.38 -6.42 -5.10
CA ARG A 86 3.54 -7.60 -4.84
C ARG A 86 4.20 -8.84 -5.42
N GLU A 87 4.09 -9.98 -4.76
CA GLU A 87 4.51 -11.25 -5.34
C GLU A 87 3.56 -11.68 -6.46
N GLU A 88 4.07 -12.36 -7.49
CA GLU A 88 3.25 -12.96 -8.55
C GLU A 88 2.36 -14.06 -7.98
N VAL A 89 1.04 -13.87 -8.07
CA VAL A 89 0.06 -14.91 -7.73
C VAL A 89 -0.29 -15.70 -8.99
N ARG A 90 0.23 -16.94 -9.10
CA ARG A 90 -0.07 -17.84 -10.22
C ARG A 90 -1.38 -18.59 -10.00
N PHE A 91 -2.41 -18.21 -10.74
CA PHE A 91 -3.70 -18.90 -10.75
C PHE A 91 -3.63 -20.17 -11.63
N GLY A 92 -3.97 -21.35 -11.09
CA GLY A 92 -4.22 -22.57 -11.90
C GLY A 92 -3.08 -23.59 -12.08
N GLY A 93 -1.99 -23.53 -11.31
CA GLY A 93 -0.92 -24.56 -11.36
C GLY A 93 -1.07 -25.66 -10.31
N LYS A 94 -0.74 -26.93 -10.64
CA LYS A 94 -0.59 -28.01 -9.64
C LYS A 94 0.40 -27.54 -8.57
N LYS A 95 -0.03 -27.53 -7.30
CA LYS A 95 0.79 -27.21 -6.11
C LYS A 95 1.95 -28.20 -5.98
N THR A 96 3.04 -27.95 -6.69
CA THR A 96 4.34 -28.46 -6.27
C THR A 96 4.86 -27.43 -5.28
N GLN A 97 4.80 -27.74 -3.99
CA GLN A 97 5.40 -26.94 -2.91
C GLN A 97 6.94 -26.97 -3.03
N ARG A 98 7.51 -26.49 -4.13
CA ARG A 98 8.89 -26.07 -4.12
C ARG A 98 8.92 -24.72 -3.42
N VAL A 99 9.65 -24.65 -2.31
CA VAL A 99 10.14 -23.37 -1.80
C VAL A 99 10.96 -22.78 -2.93
N CYS A 100 10.41 -21.79 -3.64
CA CYS A 100 11.17 -21.06 -4.64
C CYS A 100 12.30 -20.33 -3.92
N ALA A 101 13.49 -20.33 -4.52
CA ALA A 101 14.55 -19.49 -4.01
C ALA A 101 14.10 -18.02 -4.12
N PRO A 102 14.47 -17.12 -3.19
CA PRO A 102 14.09 -15.71 -3.26
C PRO A 102 14.40 -15.05 -4.61
N GLU A 103 15.44 -15.52 -5.29
CA GLU A 103 15.88 -15.05 -6.61
C GLU A 103 14.95 -15.49 -7.76
N GLU A 104 14.14 -16.52 -7.55
CA GLU A 104 13.16 -17.04 -8.52
C GLU A 104 11.75 -16.44 -8.31
N THR A 105 11.54 -15.70 -7.22
CA THR A 105 10.26 -15.05 -6.94
C THR A 105 10.07 -13.87 -7.89
N THR A 106 9.04 -13.95 -8.73
CA THR A 106 8.62 -12.82 -9.56
C THR A 106 7.83 -11.82 -8.71
N PHE A 107 8.16 -10.54 -8.87
CA PHE A 107 7.38 -9.46 -8.27
C PHE A 107 6.75 -8.58 -9.35
N HIS A 108 5.56 -8.07 -9.07
CA HIS A 108 4.89 -7.04 -9.84
C HIS A 108 4.97 -5.72 -9.08
N LEU A 109 5.31 -4.65 -9.80
CA LEU A 109 5.27 -3.30 -9.29
C LEU A 109 4.01 -2.59 -9.83
N LEU A 110 3.03 -2.39 -8.97
CA LEU A 110 1.79 -1.69 -9.30
C LEU A 110 1.98 -0.19 -9.01
N HIS A 111 1.92 0.63 -10.05
CA HIS A 111 2.07 2.08 -9.95
C HIS A 111 0.72 2.75 -9.66
N LEU A 112 0.56 3.31 -8.46
CA LEU A 112 -0.65 4.06 -8.13
C LEU A 112 -0.73 5.40 -8.88
N SER A 113 0.40 5.96 -9.30
CA SER A 113 0.41 7.14 -10.16
C SER A 113 -0.36 6.92 -11.45
N LEU A 114 -0.13 5.78 -12.13
CA LEU A 114 -0.87 5.42 -13.34
C LEU A 114 -2.33 5.11 -13.03
N MET A 115 -2.60 4.44 -11.90
CA MET A 115 -3.98 4.17 -11.48
C MET A 115 -4.78 5.46 -11.29
N ARG A 116 -4.18 6.51 -10.72
CA ARG A 116 -4.81 7.83 -10.57
C ARG A 116 -5.13 8.47 -11.92
N GLU A 117 -4.22 8.35 -12.90
CA GLU A 117 -4.47 8.82 -14.27
C GLU A 117 -5.64 8.06 -14.92
N TYR A 118 -5.72 6.74 -14.73
CA TYR A 118 -6.85 5.94 -15.20
C TYR A 118 -8.17 6.34 -14.54
N ILE A 119 -8.17 6.64 -13.23
CA ILE A 119 -9.35 7.16 -12.52
C ILE A 119 -9.75 8.54 -13.08
N ASP A 120 -8.80 9.47 -13.29
CA ASP A 120 -9.13 10.77 -13.89
C ASP A 120 -9.70 10.62 -15.30
N TYR A 121 -9.16 9.69 -16.08
CA TYR A 121 -9.68 9.40 -17.42
C TYR A 121 -11.11 8.87 -17.37
N GLU A 122 -11.40 7.88 -16.52
CA GLU A 122 -12.73 7.28 -16.36
C GLU A 122 -13.79 8.31 -15.94
N PHE A 123 -13.46 9.19 -15.00
CA PHE A 123 -14.39 10.19 -14.46
C PHE A 123 -14.29 11.56 -15.14
N SER A 124 -13.47 11.70 -16.20
CA SER A 124 -13.28 12.97 -16.92
C SER A 124 -14.59 13.57 -17.45
N VAL A 125 -15.56 12.74 -17.80
CA VAL A 125 -16.90 13.14 -18.26
C VAL A 125 -17.67 13.93 -17.20
N LEU A 126 -17.34 13.79 -15.92
CA LEU A 126 -17.95 14.56 -14.84
C LEU A 126 -17.59 16.03 -14.90
N LYS A 127 -16.44 16.41 -15.49
CA LYS A 127 -15.97 17.81 -15.60
C LYS A 127 -17.03 18.75 -16.19
N GLU A 128 -17.87 18.24 -17.10
CA GLU A 128 -18.93 19.02 -17.76
C GLU A 128 -20.32 18.87 -17.09
N LYS A 129 -20.49 17.88 -16.21
CA LYS A 129 -21.81 17.52 -15.64
C LYS A 129 -22.03 18.04 -14.22
N ILE A 130 -20.97 18.15 -13.43
CA ILE A 130 -21.07 18.59 -12.04
C ILE A 130 -21.17 20.12 -11.95
N THR A 131 -21.87 20.61 -10.94
CA THR A 131 -22.11 22.06 -10.74
C THR A 131 -20.98 22.75 -9.98
N PHE A 132 -20.00 22.00 -9.50
CA PHE A 132 -18.87 22.48 -8.72
C PHE A 132 -17.54 22.18 -9.42
N LYS A 133 -16.42 22.74 -8.93
CA LYS A 133 -15.11 22.51 -9.53
C LYS A 133 -14.72 21.03 -9.44
N TYR A 134 -14.36 20.44 -10.58
CA TYR A 134 -13.78 19.10 -10.63
C TYR A 134 -12.43 19.07 -9.94
N ASP A 135 -12.23 18.10 -9.06
CA ASP A 135 -11.00 17.87 -8.31
C ASP A 135 -10.74 16.36 -8.21
N ILE A 136 -9.65 15.91 -8.83
CA ILE A 136 -9.30 14.49 -8.90
C ILE A 136 -9.08 13.88 -7.52
N GLU A 137 -8.55 14.64 -6.55
CA GLU A 137 -8.32 14.12 -5.20
C GLU A 137 -9.65 13.73 -4.54
N ARG A 138 -10.70 14.52 -4.76
CA ARG A 138 -12.03 14.25 -4.23
C ARG A 138 -12.74 13.11 -4.96
N ILE A 139 -12.51 12.98 -6.27
CA ILE A 139 -13.01 11.83 -7.03
C ILE A 139 -12.35 10.53 -6.54
N ILE A 140 -11.05 10.57 -6.22
CA ILE A 140 -10.35 9.44 -5.62
C ILE A 140 -10.95 9.07 -4.25
N ASP A 141 -11.24 10.05 -3.39
CA ASP A 141 -11.91 9.79 -2.10
C ASP A 141 -13.26 9.07 -2.27
N ASP A 142 -14.08 9.56 -3.19
CA ASP A 142 -15.38 8.94 -3.50
C ASP A 142 -15.22 7.55 -4.14
N TRP A 143 -14.17 7.35 -4.96
CA TRP A 143 -13.84 6.06 -5.55
C TRP A 143 -13.44 5.03 -4.49
N ILE A 144 -12.67 5.46 -3.48
CA ILE A 144 -12.30 4.62 -2.33
C ILE A 144 -13.54 4.27 -1.51
N LEU A 145 -14.46 5.24 -1.30
CA LEU A 145 -15.74 4.96 -0.65
C LEU A 145 -16.55 3.91 -1.42
N MET A 146 -16.62 4.00 -2.75
CA MET A 146 -17.25 2.97 -3.58
C MET A 146 -16.58 1.61 -3.39
N GLY A 147 -15.24 1.56 -3.28
CA GLY A 147 -14.48 0.36 -2.95
C GLY A 147 -14.91 -0.28 -1.62
N PHE A 148 -15.04 0.53 -0.56
CA PHE A 148 -15.50 0.03 0.74
C PHE A 148 -16.92 -0.56 0.71
N LEU A 149 -17.80 -0.05 -0.15
CA LEU A 149 -19.15 -0.61 -0.33
C LEU A 149 -19.11 -2.01 -0.96
N VAL A 150 -18.18 -2.26 -1.88
CA VAL A 150 -17.98 -3.57 -2.51
C VAL A 150 -17.52 -4.60 -1.46
N GLY A 151 -16.62 -4.20 -0.56
CA GLY A 151 -16.19 -5.05 0.54
C GLY A 151 -15.08 -4.42 1.38
N ASN A 152 -15.07 -4.79 2.66
CA ASN A 152 -14.00 -4.49 3.60
C ASN A 152 -14.09 -5.46 4.78
N ASP A 153 -13.05 -5.52 5.60
CA ASP A 153 -12.95 -6.47 6.71
C ASP A 153 -13.86 -6.12 7.92
N PHE A 154 -14.42 -4.91 7.95
CA PHE A 154 -15.14 -4.39 9.12
C PHE A 154 -16.65 -4.57 9.04
N ILE A 155 -17.22 -4.65 7.82
CA ILE A 155 -18.67 -4.64 7.59
C ILE A 155 -19.06 -5.84 6.71
N PRO A 156 -20.20 -6.52 6.95
CA PRO A 156 -20.68 -7.56 6.07
C PRO A 156 -20.87 -7.06 4.63
N HIS A 157 -20.50 -7.89 3.65
CA HIS A 157 -20.69 -7.56 2.24
C HIS A 157 -22.15 -7.27 1.90
N LEU A 158 -22.38 -6.26 1.06
CA LEU A 158 -23.70 -5.94 0.55
C LEU A 158 -24.19 -7.05 -0.40
N PRO A 159 -25.46 -7.49 -0.28
CA PRO A 159 -26.02 -8.41 -1.23
C PRO A 159 -26.08 -7.75 -2.62
N HIS A 160 -25.69 -8.49 -3.67
CA HIS A 160 -25.71 -8.06 -5.08
C HIS A 160 -24.62 -7.08 -5.52
N LEU A 161 -23.62 -6.78 -4.68
CA LEU A 161 -22.47 -5.96 -5.07
C LEU A 161 -21.20 -6.82 -4.98
N HIS A 162 -20.81 -7.43 -6.11
CA HIS A 162 -19.64 -8.31 -6.20
C HIS A 162 -18.81 -7.98 -7.44
N ILE A 163 -17.49 -8.10 -7.32
CA ILE A 163 -16.55 -7.94 -8.46
C ILE A 163 -16.58 -9.18 -9.35
N ASN A 164 -16.77 -10.36 -8.76
CA ASN A 164 -16.92 -11.60 -9.50
C ASN A 164 -18.38 -11.76 -9.92
N HIS A 165 -18.59 -12.07 -11.20
CA HIS A 165 -19.88 -12.50 -11.74
C HIS A 165 -20.30 -13.87 -11.21
#